data_AF-A0A7C5WZL1-F1
#
_entry.id   AF-A0A7C5WZL1-F1
#
_cell.length_a   1.000
_cell.length_b   1.000
_cell.length_c   1.000
_cell.angle_alpha   90.00
_cell.angle_beta   90.00
_cell.angle_gamma   90.00
#
_symmetry.space_group_name_H-M   'P 1'
#
loop_
_entity.id
_entity.type
_entity.pdbx_description
1 polymer ?
#
loop_
_entity_poly.entity_id
_entity_poly.type
_entity_poly.pdbx_seq_one_letter_code
_entity_poly.pdbx_strand_id
1 'polypeptide(L)' 'MSVKYECIVCGKKFPKGQGVLLNLYNVELAFHSKSCALKFFKTLFSKIEYGLIGNYVEATINEFREKIADDRKRKAKNI' A
#
# COMPACT_ATOMS: atom_id res chain seq x y z
N MET A 1 10.69 7.55 26.21
CA MET A 1 11.10 6.51 25.25
C MET A 1 10.29 6.69 23.97
N SER A 2 10.93 6.79 22.80
CA SER A 2 10.18 6.86 21.53
C SER A 2 9.57 5.49 21.23
N VAL A 3 8.28 5.47 20.87
CA VAL A 3 7.62 4.25 20.39
C VAL A 3 8.32 3.82 19.10
N LYS A 4 8.89 2.62 19.10
CA LYS A 4 9.55 2.02 17.94
C LYS A 4 8.65 0.91 17.40
N TYR A 5 8.34 0.99 16.11
CA TYR A 5 7.70 -0.11 15.40
C TYR A 5 8.74 -1.17 15.04
N GLU A 6 8.29 -2.40 14.80
CA GLU A 6 9.10 -3.47 14.26
C GLU A 6 8.57 -3.90 12.89
N CYS A 7 9.46 -4.00 11.92
CA CYS A 7 9.08 -4.35 10.55
C CYS A 7 8.70 -5.84 10.46
N ILE A 8 7.44 -6.14 10.15
CA ILE A 8 6.93 -7.53 10.10
C ILE A 8 7.62 -8.41 9.04
N VAL A 9 8.34 -7.79 8.08
CA VAL A 9 9.04 -8.50 7.00
C VAL A 9 10.49 -8.82 7.33
N CYS A 10 11.16 -8.03 8.18
CA CYS A 10 12.61 -8.16 8.39
C CYS A 10 13.08 -7.94 9.83
N GLY A 11 12.18 -7.70 10.79
CA GLY A 11 12.51 -7.47 12.20
C GLY A 11 13.20 -6.15 12.51
N LYS A 12 13.51 -5.31 11.51
CA LYS A 12 14.15 -4.02 11.74
C LYS A 12 13.23 -3.10 12.56
N LYS A 13 13.74 -2.59 13.68
CA LYS A 13 13.06 -1.55 14.48
C LYS A 13 13.22 -0.17 13.86
N PHE A 14 12.16 0.63 13.84
CA PHE A 14 12.17 1.98 13.27
C PHE A 14 11.28 2.97 14.08
N PRO A 15 11.60 4.28 14.09
CA PRO A 15 10.83 5.26 14.84
C PRO A 15 9.43 5.51 14.29
N LYS A 16 8.50 5.95 15.15
CA LYS A 16 7.20 6.47 14.73
C LYS A 16 7.35 7.65 13.75
N GLY A 17 6.54 7.68 12.70
CA GLY A 17 6.61 8.67 11.63
C GLY A 17 7.56 8.30 10.48
N GLN A 18 8.29 7.19 10.59
CA GLN A 18 9.03 6.58 9.48
C GLN A 18 8.33 5.31 8.98
N GLY A 19 8.67 4.90 7.76
CA GLY A 19 8.17 3.65 7.17
C GLY A 19 6.76 3.77 6.57
N VAL A 20 6.09 2.61 6.48
CA VAL A 20 4.71 2.47 6.00
C VAL A 20 3.94 1.72 7.07
N LEU A 21 2.84 2.31 7.55
CA LEU A 21 1.93 1.70 8.51
C LEU A 21 0.57 1.56 7.83
N LEU A 22 -0.01 0.37 7.88
CA LEU A 22 -1.33 0.09 7.31
C LEU A 22 -2.17 -0.64 8.35
N ASN A 23 -3.40 -0.18 8.56
CA ASN A 23 -4.36 -0.85 9.43
C ASN A 23 -5.38 -1.55 8.54
N LEU A 24 -5.38 -2.89 8.58
CA LEU A 24 -6.35 -3.74 7.90
C LEU A 24 -7.30 -4.32 8.94
N TYR A 25 -8.44 -3.67 9.11
CA TYR A 25 -9.42 -4.00 10.15
C TYR A 25 -8.78 -4.02 11.55
N ASN A 26 -8.52 -5.20 12.10
CA ASN A 26 -7.90 -5.41 13.42
C ASN A 26 -6.40 -5.76 13.36
N VAL A 27 -5.78 -5.73 12.18
CA VAL A 27 -4.36 -6.06 11.98
C VAL A 27 -3.57 -4.79 11.64
N GLU A 28 -2.55 -4.50 12.45
CA GLU A 28 -1.58 -3.44 12.17
C GLU A 28 -0.38 -4.03 11.42
N LEU A 29 -0.11 -3.52 10.21
CA LEU A 29 1.03 -3.89 9.39
C LEU A 29 2.06 -2.76 9.40
N ALA A 30 3.21 -3.02 10.02
CA ALA A 30 4.31 -2.07 10.11
C ALA A 30 5.49 -2.49 9.22
N PHE A 31 5.89 -1.59 8.30
CA PHE A 31 7.02 -1.81 7.39
C PHE A 31 8.04 -0.68 7.52
N HIS A 32 9.32 -1.00 7.67
CA HIS A 32 10.35 0.06 7.75
C HIS A 32 10.58 0.77 6.41
N SER A 33 10.13 0.19 5.28
CA SER A 33 10.32 0.73 3.93
C SER A 33 9.23 0.26 2.96
N LYS A 34 9.08 1.00 1.84
CA LYS A 34 8.17 0.62 0.73
C LYS A 34 8.54 -0.75 0.14
N SER A 35 9.82 -1.09 0.08
CA SER A 35 10.28 -2.38 -0.43
C SER A 35 9.82 -3.55 0.46
N CYS A 36 9.81 -3.37 1.78
CA CYS A 36 9.24 -4.38 2.68
C CYS A 36 7.73 -4.52 2.51
N ALA A 37 6.99 -3.40 2.42
CA ALA A 37 5.56 -3.44 2.13
C ALA A 37 5.27 -4.20 0.82
N LEU A 38 6.00 -3.87 -0.25
CA LEU A 38 5.83 -4.53 -1.54
C LEU A 38 6.13 -6.04 -1.49
N LYS A 39 7.21 -6.44 -0.79
CA LYS A 39 7.54 -7.86 -0.59
C LYS A 39 6.42 -8.61 0.13
N PHE A 40 5.86 -8.00 1.19
CA PHE A 40 4.74 -8.57 1.93
C PHE A 40 3.52 -8.77 1.01
N PHE A 41 3.04 -7.72 0.34
CA PHE A 41 1.84 -7.80 -0.48
C PHE A 41 2.00 -8.75 -1.68
N LYS A 42 3.17 -8.78 -2.33
CA LYS A 42 3.46 -9.80 -3.36
C LYS A 42 3.33 -11.23 -2.82
N THR A 43 3.85 -11.46 -1.62
CA THR A 43 3.79 -12.78 -0.95
C THR A 43 2.37 -13.12 -0.48
N LEU A 44 1.59 -12.11 -0.10
CA LEU A 44 0.18 -12.28 0.26
C LEU A 44 -0.65 -12.64 -0.97
N PHE A 45 -0.52 -11.87 -2.06
CA PHE A 45 -1.29 -12.09 -3.28
C PHE A 45 -0.95 -13.40 -3.99
N SER A 46 0.25 -13.96 -3.80
CA SER A 46 0.57 -15.30 -4.30
C SER A 46 -0.15 -16.43 -3.55
N LYS A 47 -0.78 -16.14 -2.41
CA LYS A 47 -1.52 -17.11 -1.57
C LYS A 47 -3.03 -16.94 -1.66
N ILE A 48 -3.52 -15.85 -2.25
CA ILE A 48 -4.94 -15.54 -2.36
C ILE A 48 -5.43 -16.02 -3.72
N GLU A 49 -6.59 -16.67 -3.75
CA GLU A 49 -7.29 -16.98 -4.99
C GLU A 49 -7.79 -15.71 -5.67
N TYR A 50 -7.44 -15.50 -6.95
CA TYR A 50 -7.80 -14.28 -7.67
C TYR A 50 -9.32 -14.04 -7.74
N GLY A 51 -10.14 -15.10 -7.83
CA GLY A 51 -11.60 -15.00 -7.86
C GLY A 51 -12.21 -14.26 -6.66
N LEU A 52 -11.53 -14.28 -5.50
CA LEU A 52 -11.99 -13.58 -4.28
C LEU A 52 -11.75 -12.07 -4.32
N ILE A 53 -10.76 -11.62 -5.10
CA ILE A 53 -10.31 -10.22 -5.09
C ILE A 53 -10.41 -9.52 -6.46
N GLY A 54 -10.66 -10.27 -7.54
CA GLY A 54 -10.57 -9.77 -8.92
C GLY A 54 -11.40 -8.53 -9.19
N ASN A 55 -12.68 -8.54 -8.78
CA ASN A 55 -13.56 -7.37 -8.95
C ASN A 55 -13.03 -6.12 -8.23
N TYR A 56 -12.47 -6.28 -7.03
CA TYR A 56 -11.88 -5.17 -6.28
C TYR A 56 -10.59 -4.68 -6.92
N VAL A 57 -9.77 -5.58 -7.49
CA VAL A 57 -8.56 -5.22 -8.23
C VAL A 57 -8.92 -4.36 -9.44
N GLU A 58 -9.88 -4.79 -10.27
CA GLU A 58 -10.30 -4.03 -11.46
C GLU A 58 -10.92 -2.69 -11.10
N ALA A 59 -11.79 -2.64 -10.09
CA ALA A 59 -12.35 -1.39 -9.58
C ALA A 59 -11.24 -0.41 -9.14
N THR A 60 -10.28 -0.89 -8.35
CA THR A 60 -9.14 -0.09 -7.88
C THR A 60 -8.30 0.43 -9.05
N ILE A 61 -8.02 -0.39 -10.07
CA ILE A 61 -7.28 0.02 -11.27
C ILE A 61 -8.01 1.16 -12.00
N ASN A 62 -9.32 1.03 -12.17
CA ASN A 62 -10.12 2.04 -12.86
C ASN A 62 -10.14 3.37 -12.10
N GLU A 63 -10.30 3.35 -10.77
CA GLU A 63 -10.21 4.56 -9.93
C GLU A 63 -8.88 5.30 -10.13
N PHE A 64 -7.75 4.57 -10.15
CA PHE A 64 -6.44 5.20 -10.38
C PHE A 64 -6.31 5.77 -11.81
N ARG A 65 -6.84 5.08 -12.82
CA ARG A 65 -6.81 5.54 -14.22
C ARG A 65 -7.63 6.80 -14.42
N GLU A 66 -8.84 6.85 -13.85
CA GLU A 66 -9.71 8.03 -13.89
C GLU A 66 -9.03 9.23 -13.23
N LYS A 67 -8.45 9.04 -12.05
CA LYS A 67 -7.69 10.09 -11.35
C LYS A 67 -6.54 10.63 -12.20
N ILE A 68 -5.77 9.76 -12.84
CA ILE A 68 -4.68 10.16 -13.74
C ILE A 68 -5.21 10.95 -14.94
N ALA A 69 -6.34 10.53 -15.52
CA ALA A 69 -6.95 11.22 -16.66
C ALA A 69 -7.42 12.64 -16.28
N ASP A 70 -8.05 12.79 -15.12
CA ASP A 70 -8.51 14.07 -14.61
C ASP A 70 -7.35 15.01 -14.28
N ASP A 71 -6.28 14.49 -13.65
CA ASP A 71 -5.08 15.27 -13.38
C ASP A 71 -4.42 15.78 -14.67
N ARG A 72 -4.44 14.99 -15.75
CA ARG A 72 -3.96 15.42 -17.07
C ARG A 72 -4.82 16.52 -17.67
N LYS A 73 -6.15 16.38 -17.62
CA LYS A 73 -7.09 17.42 -18.11
C LYS A 73 -6.92 18.73 -17.35
N ARG A 74 -6.76 18.68 -16.02
CA ARG A 74 -6.54 19.86 -15.18
C ARG A 74 -5.24 20.57 -15.55
N LYS A 75 -4.15 19.82 -15.73
CA LYS A 75 -2.86 20.40 -16.15
C LYS A 75 -2.95 21.05 -17.54
N ALA A 76 -3.64 20.43 -18.49
CA ALA A 76 -3.83 20.97 -19.83
C ALA A 76 -4.70 22.25 -19.89
N LYS A 77 -5.53 22.51 -18.87
CA LYS A 77 -6.34 23.74 -18.76
C LYS A 77 -5.62 24.89 -18.05
N ASN A 78 -4.54 24.59 -17.32
CA ASN A 78 -3.75 25.56 -16.55
C ASN A 78 -2.45 25.98 -17.27
N ILE A 79 -2.29 25.56 -18.53
CA ILE A 79 -1.24 25.96 -19.48
C ILE A 79 -1.93 26.78 -20.56
#